data_AF-A0AAP9UE50-F1
#
_entry.id   AF-A0AAP9UE50-F1
#
_cell.length_a   1.000
_cell.length_b   1.000
_cell.length_c   1.000
_cell.angle_alpha   90.00
_cell.angle_beta   90.00
_cell.angle_gamma   90.00
#
_symmetry.space_group_name_H-M   'P 1'
#
loop_
_entity.id
_entity.type
_entity.pdbx_description
1 polymer ?
#
loop_
_entity_poly.entity_id
_entity_poly.type
_entity_poly.pdbx_seq_one_letter_code
_entity_poly.pdbx_strand_id
1 'polypeptide(L)' 'MEINELMNLIVNNGFPVAVSAYLLIRLEKQLSSLSTSINKLNTIISAKLGVVVDTDNKSDSSEKSA' A
#
# COMPACT_ATOMS: atom_id res chain seq x y z
N MET A 1 -24.92 -29.52 10.97
CA MET A 1 -24.70 -28.10 11.29
C MET A 1 -25.91 -27.36 10.80
N GLU A 2 -26.72 -26.83 11.71
CA GLU A 2 -27.94 -26.11 11.34
C GLU A 2 -27.56 -24.77 10.73
N ILE A 3 -28.29 -24.31 9.72
CA ILE A 3 -28.01 -23.05 9.01
C ILE A 3 -27.96 -21.85 9.98
N ASN A 4 -28.66 -21.94 11.12
CA ASN A 4 -28.64 -20.95 12.19
C ASN A 4 -27.27 -20.79 12.87
N GLU A 5 -26.52 -21.87 13.10
CA GLU A 5 -25.17 -21.79 13.69
C GLU A 5 -24.19 -21.11 12.73
N LEU A 6 -24.30 -21.44 11.44
CA LEU A 6 -23.49 -20.81 10.40
C LEU A 6 -23.79 -19.30 10.31
N MET A 7 -25.07 -18.92 10.32
CA MET A 7 -25.48 -17.52 10.33
C MET A 7 -24.97 -16.78 11.58
N ASN A 8 -25.05 -17.39 12.75
CA ASN A 8 -24.56 -16.79 13.99
C ASN A 8 -23.04 -16.55 13.97
N LEU A 9 -22.28 -17.51 13.40
CA LEU A 9 -20.83 -17.37 13.24
C LEU A 9 -20.47 -16.24 12.26
N ILE A 10 -21.18 -16.13 11.13
CA ILE A 10 -20.96 -15.06 10.15
C ILE A 10 -21.32 -13.70 10.75
N VAL A 11 -22.43 -13.58 11.46
CA VAL A 11 -22.86 -12.31 12.08
C VAL A 11 -21.89 -11.87 13.16
N ASN A 12 -21.44 -12.79 14.02
CA ASN A 12 -20.51 -12.48 15.10
C ASN A 12 -19.11 -12.10 14.59
N ASN A 13 -18.65 -12.73 13.50
CA ASN A 13 -17.35 -12.41 12.91
C ASN A 13 -17.42 -11.31 11.85
N GLY A 14 -18.59 -10.94 11.36
CA GLY A 14 -18.77 -9.93 10.32
C GLY A 14 -18.27 -8.55 10.75
N PHE A 15 -18.52 -8.14 11.99
CA PHE A 15 -18.05 -6.86 12.51
C PHE A 15 -16.51 -6.80 12.66
N PRO A 16 -15.85 -7.75 13.36
CA PRO A 16 -14.39 -7.80 13.40
C PRO A 16 -13.76 -7.83 12.00
N VAL A 17 -14.32 -8.60 11.06
CA VAL A 17 -13.81 -8.69 9.69
C VAL A 17 -13.92 -7.36 8.96
N ALA A 18 -15.06 -6.66 9.06
CA ALA A 18 -15.24 -5.34 8.46
C ALA A 18 -14.25 -4.31 9.03
N VAL A 19 -14.04 -4.34 10.35
CA VAL A 19 -13.05 -3.48 11.02
C VAL A 19 -11.64 -3.81 10.54
N SER A 20 -11.26 -5.08 10.49
CA SER A 20 -9.95 -5.51 9.98
C SER A 20 -9.75 -5.07 8.53
N ALA A 21 -10.74 -5.25 7.66
CA ALA A 21 -10.66 -4.82 6.27
C ALA A 21 -10.45 -3.30 6.15
N TYR A 22 -11.21 -2.50 6.90
CA TYR A 22 -11.02 -1.04 6.95
C TYR A 22 -9.62 -0.66 7.45
N LEU A 23 -9.12 -1.32 8.49
CA LEU A 23 -7.79 -1.07 9.04
C LEU A 23 -6.69 -1.40 8.03
N LEU A 24 -6.80 -2.52 7.31
CA LEU A 24 -5.84 -2.91 6.27
C LEU A 24 -5.76 -1.84 5.16
N ILE A 25 -6.91 -1.41 4.65
CA ILE A 25 -6.97 -0.33 3.63
C ILE A 25 -6.35 0.97 4.16
N ARG A 26 -6.62 1.30 5.43
CA ARG A 26 -6.06 2.50 6.06
C ARG A 26 -4.55 2.38 6.27
N LEU A 27 -4.05 1.21 6.61
CA LEU A 27 -2.62 0.95 6.80
C LEU A 27 -1.87 1.05 5.47
N GLU A 28 -2.41 0.50 4.40
CA GLU A 28 -1.84 0.60 3.04
C GLU A 28 -1.63 2.06 2.64
N LYS A 29 -2.63 2.92 2.85
CA LYS A 29 -2.51 4.36 2.58
C LYS A 29 -1.39 5.02 3.37
N GLN A 30 -1.23 4.66 4.65
CA GLN A 30 -0.17 5.20 5.49
C GLN A 30 1.22 4.73 5.04
N LEU A 31 1.36 3.46 4.65
CA LEU A 31 2.61 2.91 4.13
C LEU A 31 3.02 3.57 2.80
N SER A 32 2.07 3.78 1.88
CA SER A 32 2.32 4.50 0.64
C SER A 32 2.77 5.94 0.89
N SER A 33 2.14 6.63 1.84
CA SER A 33 2.55 7.99 2.24
C SER A 33 3.94 8.00 2.85
N LEU A 34 4.28 7.00 3.68
CA LEU A 34 5.58 6.90 4.32
C LEU A 34 6.68 6.64 3.29
N SER A 35 6.45 5.71 2.36
CA SER A 35 7.36 5.44 1.23
C SER A 35 7.63 6.71 0.41
N THR A 36 6.57 7.46 0.09
CA THR A 36 6.69 8.75 -0.61
C THR A 36 7.53 9.75 0.17
N SER A 37 7.31 9.87 1.49
CA SER A 37 8.09 10.77 2.34
C SER A 37 9.56 10.37 2.42
N ILE A 38 9.88 9.08 2.47
CA ILE A 38 11.26 8.57 2.47
C ILE A 38 11.95 8.90 1.14
N ASN A 39 11.29 8.66 0.00
CA ASN A 39 11.84 8.98 -1.32
C ASN A 39 12.09 10.48 -1.50
N LYS A 40 11.14 11.32 -1.04
CA LYS A 40 11.32 12.78 -1.02
C LYS A 40 12.51 13.18 -0.15
N LEU A 41 12.64 12.61 1.04
CA LEU A 41 13.76 12.88 1.94
C LEU A 41 15.09 12.48 1.30
N ASN A 42 15.17 11.28 0.71
CA ASN A 42 16.35 10.80 0.01
C ASN A 42 16.75 11.77 -1.13
N THR A 43 15.78 12.16 -1.96
CA THR A 43 15.99 13.15 -3.03
C THR A 43 16.51 14.48 -2.50
N ILE A 44 15.95 14.99 -1.41
CA ILE A 44 16.40 16.25 -0.78
C ILE A 44 17.83 16.11 -0.26
N ILE A 45 18.17 15.00 0.39
CA ILE A 45 19.52 14.74 0.91
C ILE A 45 20.53 14.66 -0.24
N SER A 46 20.22 13.89 -1.28
CA SER A 46 21.01 13.78 -2.51
C SER A 46 21.26 15.15 -3.16
N ALA A 47 20.21 15.95 -3.32
CA ALA A 47 20.29 17.28 -3.91
C ALA A 47 21.11 18.24 -3.04
N LYS A 48 20.97 18.19 -1.70
CA LYS A 48 21.73 19.04 -0.78
C LYS A 48 23.20 18.64 -0.65
N LEU A 49 23.53 17.37 -0.81
CA LEU A 49 24.87 16.84 -0.61
C LEU A 49 25.66 16.73 -1.92
N GLY A 50 25.06 17.03 -3.07
CA GLY A 50 25.70 16.91 -4.38
C GLY A 50 25.93 15.46 -4.82
N VAL A 51 25.31 14.49 -4.13
CA VAL A 51 25.36 13.07 -4.49
C VAL A 51 24.14 12.80 -5.37
N VAL A 52 24.36 12.66 -6.68
CA VAL A 52 23.30 12.19 -7.60
C VAL A 52 22.98 10.75 -7.21
N VAL A 53 21.81 10.54 -6.59
CA VAL A 53 21.27 9.19 -6.43
C VAL A 53 20.43 8.95 -7.67
N ASP A 54 21.03 8.28 -8.65
CA ASP A 54 20.34 7.81 -9.85
C ASP A 54 19.21 6.86 -9.42
N THR A 55 18.02 7.42 -9.28
CA THR A 55 16.79 6.64 -9.08
C THR A 55 16.31 6.21 -10.47
N ASP A 56 17.12 5.41 -11.16
CA ASP A 56 16.74 4.79 -12.43
C ASP A 56 15.68 3.72 -12.16
N ASN A 57 14.41 4.14 -12.13
CA ASN A 57 13.28 3.27 -12.48
C ASN A 57 12.95 3.49 -13.95
N LYS A 58 13.89 3.12 -14.83
CA LYS A 58 13.61 3.02 -16.26
C LYS A 58 12.88 1.70 -16.52
N SER A 59 11.56 1.70 -16.31
CA SER A 59 10.67 0.71 -16.94
C SER A 59 10.34 1.20 -18.36
N ASP A 60 11.34 1.17 -19.24
CA ASP A 60 11.10 1.22 -20.68
C ASP A 60 10.67 -0.20 -21.12
N SER A 61 9.36 -0.40 -21.28
CA SER A 61 8.86 -1.29 -22.32
C SER A 61 7.80 -0.54 -23.10
N SER A 62 8.30 0.18 -24.10
CA SER A 62 7.57 0.65 -25.26
C SER A 62 6.74 -0.48 -25.85
N GLU A 63 5.42 -0.44 -25.66
CA GLU A 63 4.49 -1.04 -26.63
C GLU A 63 4.52 -0.18 -27.88
N LYS A 64 5.44 -0.58 -28.75
CA LYS A 64 5.66 -0.09 -30.10
C LYS A 64 4.37 -0.24 -30.91
N SER A 65 3.98 0.86 -31.54
CA SER A 65 2.99 0.94 -32.60
C SER A 65 3.23 -0.11 -33.68
N ALA A 66 2.17 -0.81 -34.07
CA ALA A 66 1.98 -1.41 -35.38
C ALA A 66 0.52 -1.14 -35.81
#